data_AF-A0AAW9LCM2-F1
#
_entry.id   AF-A0AAW9LCM2-F1
#
_cell.length_a   1.000
_cell.length_b   1.000
_cell.length_c   1.000
_cell.angle_alpha   90.00
_cell.angle_beta   90.00
_cell.angle_gamma   90.00
#
_symmetry.space_group_name_H-M   'P 1'
#
loop_
_entity.id
_entity.type
_entity.pdbx_description
1 polymer ?
#
loop_
_entity_poly.entity_id
_entity_poly.type
_entity_poly.pdbx_seq_one_letter_code
_entity_poly.pdbx_strand_id
1 'polypeptide(L)' 'MTIDFHADNPGRWLFHCHNLYHLDAGMARVVRYVE' A
#
# COMPACT_ATOMS: atom_id res chain seq x y z
N MET A 1 -12.22 -6.09 7.27
CA MET A 1 -12.04 -4.65 7.00
C MET A 1 -12.18 -4.45 5.51
N THR A 2 -12.97 -3.47 5.11
CA THR A 2 -13.12 -3.07 3.70
C THR A 2 -12.52 -1.68 3.57
N ILE A 3 -11.71 -1.46 2.54
CA ILE A 3 -11.06 -0.17 2.24
C ILE A 3 -11.55 0.23 0.86
N ASP A 4 -12.11 1.42 0.76
CA ASP A 4 -12.57 2.03 -0.49
C ASP A 4 -11.81 3.35 -0.70
N PHE A 5 -11.36 3.60 -1.92
CA PHE A 5 -10.61 4.79 -2.28
C PHE A 5 -10.78 5.13 -3.76
N HIS A 6 -10.77 6.43 -4.07
CA HIS A 6 -10.75 6.92 -5.44
C HIS A 6 -9.34 6.74 -6.00
N ALA A 7 -9.16 5.79 -6.92
CA ALA A 7 -7.89 5.53 -7.58
C ALA A 7 -7.80 6.39 -8.85
N ASP A 8 -7.29 7.61 -8.75
CA ASP A 8 -7.15 8.56 -9.87
C ASP A 8 -5.70 8.90 -10.21
N ASN A 9 -4.74 8.26 -9.53
CA ASN A 9 -3.32 8.49 -9.73
C ASN A 9 -2.59 7.15 -10.01
N PRO A 10 -2.39 6.81 -11.30
CA PRO A 10 -1.68 5.60 -11.72
C PRO A 10 -0.26 5.54 -11.17
N GLY A 11 0.19 4.34 -10.78
CA GLY A 11 1.53 4.19 -10.24
C GLY A 11 1.73 2.97 -9.38
N ARG A 12 2.85 2.99 -8.65
CA ARG A 12 3.22 2.00 -7.64
C ARG A 12 3.07 2.62 -6.26
N TRP A 13 2.14 2.11 -5.50
CA TRP A 13 1.77 2.61 -4.18
C TRP A 13 2.27 1.67 -3.10
N LEU A 14 2.85 2.26 -2.04
CA LEU A 14 3.31 1.50 -0.90
C LEU A 14 2.12 1.18 0.02
N PHE A 15 1.89 -0.10 0.26
CA PHE A 15 0.95 -0.57 1.26
C PHE A 15 1.72 -1.35 2.32
N HIS A 16 1.71 -0.88 3.57
CA HIS A 16 2.49 -1.50 4.65
C HIS A 16 1.76 -1.44 5.99
N CYS A 17 2.25 -2.21 6.95
CA CYS A 17 1.78 -2.10 8.34
C CYS A 17 2.32 -0.81 8.98
N HIS A 18 1.46 -0.04 9.65
CA HIS A 18 1.87 1.20 10.32
C HIS A 18 2.68 0.96 11.62
N ASN A 19 2.79 -0.30 12.08
CA ASN A 19 3.79 -0.63 13.10
C ASN A 19 5.18 -0.65 12.44
N LEU A 20 6.04 0.29 12.83
CA LEU A 20 7.36 0.47 12.23
C LEU A 20 8.25 -0.75 12.35
N TYR A 21 8.16 -1.51 13.45
CA TYR A 21 8.88 -2.77 13.60
C TYR A 21 8.50 -3.79 12.51
N HIS A 22 7.22 -3.83 12.13
CA HIS A 22 6.77 -4.71 11.04
C HIS A 22 7.21 -4.21 9.66
N LEU A 23 7.21 -2.89 9.44
CA LEU A 23 7.75 -2.32 8.21
C LEU A 23 9.23 -2.66 8.06
N ASP A 24 10.02 -2.48 9.11
CA ASP A 24 11.45 -2.80 9.15
C ASP A 24 11.71 -4.29 8.90
N ALA A 25 10.85 -5.16 9.45
CA ALA A 25 10.85 -6.60 9.17
C ALA A 25 10.30 -6.99 7.77
N GLY A 26 9.89 -6.03 6.94
CA GLY A 26 9.49 -6.25 5.55
C GLY A 26 8.00 -6.46 5.30
N MET A 27 7.12 -6.14 6.25
CA MET A 27 5.66 -6.22 6.07
C MET A 27 5.14 -5.04 5.22
N ALA A 28 5.54 -5.05 3.95
CA ALA A 28 5.18 -4.09 2.93
C ALA A 28 4.84 -4.80 1.62
N ARG A 29 4.00 -4.16 0.81
CA ARG A 29 3.62 -4.58 -0.54
C ARG A 29 3.52 -3.36 -1.44
N VAL A 30 3.83 -3.57 -2.71
CA VAL A 30 3.53 -2.59 -3.76
C VAL A 30 2.20 -2.92 -4.39
N VAL A 31 1.29 -1.94 -4.42
CA VAL A 31 0.06 -1.99 -5.20
C VAL A 31 0.33 -1.26 -6.52
N ARG A 32 0.17 -1.96 -7.64
CA ARG A 32 0.26 -1.34 -8.96
C ARG A 32 -1.13 -0.96 -9.41
N TYR A 33 -1.37 0.34 -9.60
CA TYR A 33 -2.57 0.84 -10.25
C TYR A 33 -2.21 1.29 -11.67
N VAL A 34 -2.98 0.78 -12.63
CA VAL A 34 -2.97 1.18 -14.04
C VAL A 34 -4.41 1.58 -14.37
N GLU A 35 -4.56 2.62 -15.18
CA GLU A 35 -5.86 3.02 -15.71
C GLU A 35 -6.41 1.95 -16.67
#